data_AF-F0HAN7-F1
#
_entry.id   AF-F0HAN7-F1
#
_cell.length_a   1.000
_cell.length_b   1.000
_cell.length_c   1.000
_cell.angle_alpha   90.00
_cell.angle_beta   90.00
_cell.angle_gamma   90.00
#
_symmetry.space_group_name_H-M   'P 1'
#
loop_
_entity.id
_entity.type
_entity.pdbx_description
1 polymer ?
#
loop_
_entity_poly.entity_id
_entity_poly.type
_entity_poly.pdbx_seq_one_letter_code
_entity_poly.pdbx_strand_id
1 'polypeptide(L)'
;MSHNPRNNPKADVIRSDRNEPVINDDFVAFAEDCSCAVYPVRVRPHKALVENAVKPLYRSVYFNMRMVFFSLDEFNIAIIFPCLISMKE
;
A
#
# COMPACT_ATOMS: atom_id res chain seq x y z
N MET A 1 -23.93 -21.06 6.78
CA MET A 1 -22.51 -20.77 6.44
C MET A 1 -22.50 -19.56 5.52
N SER A 2 -22.17 -18.39 6.07
CA SER A 2 -22.18 -17.11 5.34
C SER A 2 -20.98 -17.07 4.39
N HIS A 3 -21.25 -16.92 3.10
CA HIS A 3 -20.24 -16.51 2.12
C HIS A 3 -19.81 -15.09 2.51
N ASN A 4 -18.58 -14.91 2.97
CA ASN A 4 -17.99 -13.58 3.14
C ASN A 4 -17.28 -13.23 1.81
N PRO A 5 -17.85 -12.34 0.96
CA PRO A 5 -17.30 -12.04 -0.36
C PRO A 5 -15.95 -11.30 -0.32
N ARG A 6 -15.48 -10.88 0.86
CA ARG A 6 -14.27 -10.07 1.08
C ARG A 6 -12.92 -10.70 0.69
N ASN A 7 -12.90 -11.94 0.20
CA ASN A 7 -11.66 -12.66 -0.12
C ASN A 7 -11.44 -12.93 -1.62
N ASN A 8 -12.24 -12.34 -2.52
CA ASN A 8 -12.05 -12.54 -3.95
C ASN A 8 -11.76 -11.20 -4.65
N PRO A 9 -10.52 -10.95 -5.12
CA PRO A 9 -10.16 -9.73 -5.86
C PRO A 9 -10.99 -9.51 -7.14
N LYS A 10 -11.66 -10.55 -7.65
CA LYS A 10 -12.58 -10.43 -8.78
C LYS A 10 -13.94 -9.84 -8.38
N ALA A 11 -14.33 -9.86 -7.11
CA ALA A 11 -15.55 -9.21 -6.62
C ALA A 11 -15.41 -7.68 -6.56
N ASP A 12 -14.16 -7.21 -6.55
CA ASP A 12 -13.80 -5.80 -6.46
C ASP A 12 -13.85 -5.08 -7.83
N VAL A 13 -13.87 -5.87 -8.91
CA VAL A 13 -13.85 -5.39 -10.30
C VAL A 13 -15.10 -5.90 -11.02
N ILE A 14 -16.04 -5.00 -11.28
CA ILE A 14 -17.28 -5.29 -12.03
C ILE A 14 -16.96 -5.63 -13.48
N ARG A 15 -16.04 -4.87 -14.10
CA ARG A 15 -15.59 -5.13 -15.48
C ARG A 15 -14.09 -4.94 -15.58
N SER A 16 -13.40 -6.00 -15.98
CA SER A 16 -12.00 -5.94 -16.33
C SER A 16 -11.86 -5.34 -17.73
N ASP A 17 -11.24 -4.16 -17.82
CA ASP A 17 -10.81 -3.55 -19.07
C ASP A 17 -9.36 -3.11 -18.94
N ARG A 18 -8.62 -3.12 -20.06
CA ARG A 18 -7.20 -2.78 -20.06
C ARG A 18 -6.98 -1.32 -19.65
N ASN A 19 -7.86 -0.41 -20.06
CA ASN A 19 -7.72 1.03 -19.92
C ASN A 19 -8.74 1.62 -18.95
N GLU A 20 -9.99 1.14 -18.97
CA GLU A 20 -11.12 1.67 -18.21
C GLU A 20 -11.86 0.57 -17.43
N PRO A 21 -11.19 -0.03 -16.42
CA PRO A 21 -11.84 -1.02 -15.59
C PRO A 21 -12.90 -0.37 -14.69
N VAL A 22 -13.98 -1.09 -14.45
CA VAL A 22 -15.07 -0.64 -13.56
C VAL A 22 -14.88 -1.31 -12.22
N ILE A 23 -14.65 -0.51 -11.18
CA ILE A 23 -14.58 -0.94 -9.77
C ILE A 23 -15.97 -0.92 -9.14
N ASN A 24 -16.18 -1.71 -8.10
CA ASN A 24 -17.49 -1.75 -7.43
C ASN A 24 -17.76 -0.48 -6.59
N ASP A 25 -19.04 -0.28 -6.23
CA ASP A 25 -19.50 0.91 -5.51
C ASP A 25 -18.82 1.07 -4.14
N ASP A 26 -18.45 -0.03 -3.46
CA ASP A 26 -17.74 0.02 -2.19
C ASP A 26 -16.35 0.66 -2.35
N PHE A 27 -15.63 0.33 -3.43
CA PHE A 27 -14.33 0.92 -3.75
C PHE A 27 -14.44 2.35 -4.29
N VAL A 28 -15.56 2.70 -4.94
CA VAL A 28 -15.84 4.09 -5.33
C VAL A 28 -16.06 4.95 -4.09
N ALA A 29 -16.92 4.52 -3.17
CA ALA A 29 -17.17 5.23 -1.92
C ALA A 29 -15.89 5.39 -1.09
N PHE A 30 -15.06 4.34 -1.01
CA PHE A 30 -13.75 4.41 -0.37
C PHE A 30 -12.82 5.44 -1.04
N ALA A 31 -12.79 5.48 -2.37
CA ALA A 31 -11.95 6.41 -3.13
C ALA A 31 -12.34 7.87 -2.84
N GLU A 32 -13.64 8.16 -2.78
CA GLU A 32 -14.19 9.47 -2.44
C GLU A 32 -13.84 9.87 -1.00
N ASP A 33 -14.10 9.01 -0.02
CA ASP A 33 -13.82 9.27 1.39
C ASP A 33 -12.33 9.48 1.67
N CYS A 34 -11.48 8.70 1.00
CA CYS A 34 -10.02 8.80 1.14
C CYS A 34 -9.40 9.84 0.20
N SER A 35 -10.20 10.56 -0.59
CA SER A 35 -9.73 11.50 -1.63
C SER A 35 -8.60 10.91 -2.49
N CYS A 36 -8.74 9.63 -2.87
CA CYS A 36 -7.75 8.89 -3.63
C CYS A 36 -8.38 8.21 -4.84
N ALA A 37 -7.56 7.65 -5.73
CA ALA A 37 -8.04 6.88 -6.88
C ALA A 37 -7.79 5.39 -6.64
N VAL A 38 -8.82 4.56 -6.80
CA VAL A 38 -8.68 3.11 -6.76
C VAL A 38 -8.54 2.58 -8.18
N TYR A 39 -7.41 1.96 -8.47
CA TYR A 39 -7.15 1.27 -9.73
C TYR A 39 -6.91 -0.22 -9.47
N PRO A 40 -7.58 -1.12 -10.22
CA PRO A 40 -7.29 -2.54 -10.12
C PRO A 40 -5.83 -2.85 -10.43
N VAL A 41 -5.27 -3.83 -9.71
CA VAL A 41 -3.87 -4.27 -9.91
C VAL A 41 -3.69 -4.77 -11.34
N ARG A 42 -2.86 -4.06 -12.11
CA ARG A 42 -2.47 -4.43 -13.48
C ARG A 42 -1.14 -5.16 -13.45
N VAL A 43 -0.94 -6.11 -14.37
CA VAL A 43 0.38 -6.70 -14.68
C VAL A 43 1.18 -5.67 -15.48
N ARG A 44 1.71 -4.61 -14.83
CA ARG A 44 2.39 -3.44 -15.45
C ARG A 44 3.53 -2.91 -14.55
N PRO A 45 4.51 -2.13 -15.07
CA PRO A 45 5.71 -1.68 -14.34
C PRO A 45 5.46 -0.81 -13.10
N HIS A 46 4.22 -0.39 -12.84
CA HIS A 46 3.85 0.32 -11.60
C HIS A 46 4.24 -0.45 -10.34
N LYS A 47 4.20 -1.79 -10.38
CA LYS A 47 4.70 -2.63 -9.29
C LYS A 47 6.20 -2.42 -9.06
N ALA A 48 7.00 -2.29 -10.12
CA ALA A 48 8.42 -2.04 -10.02
C ALA A 48 8.73 -0.66 -9.42
N LEU A 49 7.93 0.37 -9.74
CA LEU A 49 8.08 1.70 -9.12
C LEU A 49 7.85 1.65 -7.60
N VAL A 50 6.78 0.99 -7.17
CA VAL A 50 6.47 0.81 -5.74
C VAL A 50 7.56 -0.02 -5.07
N GLU A 51 7.94 -1.16 -5.64
CA GLU A 51 8.99 -2.00 -5.07
C GLU A 51 10.33 -1.29 -4.97
N ASN A 52 10.71 -0.49 -5.97
CA ASN A 52 11.96 0.24 -5.95
C ASN A 52 11.96 1.37 -4.92
N ALA A 53 10.80 1.98 -4.64
CA ALA A 53 10.65 2.93 -3.53
C ALA A 53 10.64 2.24 -2.15
N VAL A 54 10.07 1.03 -2.06
CA VAL A 54 9.93 0.28 -0.79
C VAL A 54 11.21 -0.44 -0.38
N LYS A 55 12.02 -0.93 -1.34
CA LYS A 55 13.25 -1.69 -1.05
C LYS A 55 14.26 -0.91 -0.17
N PRO A 56 14.56 0.38 -0.43
CA PRO A 56 15.43 1.18 0.44
C PRO A 56 14.86 1.32 1.85
N LEU A 57 13.55 1.54 1.98
CA LEU A 57 12.85 1.63 3.27
C LEU A 57 12.95 0.32 4.04
N TYR A 58 12.75 -0.81 3.37
CA TYR A 58 12.89 -2.12 3.99
C TYR A 58 14.31 -2.32 4.53
N ARG A 59 15.34 -1.91 3.78
CA ARG A 59 16.73 -2.03 4.22
C ARG A 59 17.03 -1.15 5.44
N SER A 60 16.53 0.08 5.47
CA SER A 60 16.88 1.06 6.51
C SER A 60 16.03 0.91 7.78
N VAL A 61 14.71 0.71 7.64
CA VAL A 61 13.78 0.55 8.77
C VAL A 61 13.96 -0.80 9.44
N TYR A 62 14.02 -1.90 8.67
CA TYR A 62 14.12 -3.24 9.23
C TYR A 62 15.44 -3.45 10.01
N PHE A 63 16.50 -2.76 9.62
CA PHE A 63 17.75 -2.76 10.38
C PHE A 63 17.56 -2.16 11.78
N ASN A 64 16.87 -1.02 11.88
CA ASN A 64 16.61 -0.36 13.15
C ASN A 64 15.60 -1.13 14.02
N MET A 65 14.66 -1.86 13.42
CA MET A 65 13.68 -2.68 14.15
C MET A 65 14.29 -3.85 14.94
N ARG A 66 15.59 -4.14 14.79
CA ARG A 66 16.30 -5.14 15.61
C ARG A 66 16.74 -4.60 16.97
N MET A 67 16.56 -3.31 17.24
CA MET A 67 16.88 -2.68 18.51
C MET A 67 15.73 -2.86 19.51
N VAL A 68 16.04 -2.69 20.81
CA VAL A 68 15.03 -2.61 21.88
C VAL A 68 14.66 -1.15 22.06
N PHE A 69 13.36 -0.86 22.10
CA PHE A 69 12.82 0.48 22.30
C PHE A 69 12.14 0.56 23.67
N PHE A 70 12.35 1.68 24.38
CA PHE A 70 11.79 1.89 25.72
C PHE A 70 10.62 2.88 25.72
N SER A 71 10.28 3.44 24.56
CA SER A 71 9.13 4.31 24.37
C SER A 71 8.57 4.22 22.96
N LEU A 72 7.30 4.60 22.82
CA LEU A 72 6.65 4.70 21.51
C LEU A 72 7.29 5.80 20.65
N ASP A 73 7.78 6.88 21.27
CA ASP A 73 8.46 7.98 20.57
C ASP A 73 9.77 7.50 19.95
N GLU A 74 10.58 6.74 20.69
CA GLU A 74 11.84 6.17 20.20
C GLU A 74 11.58 5.20 19.02
N PHE A 75 10.55 4.36 19.12
CA PHE A 75 10.13 3.47 18.06
C PHE A 75 9.66 4.24 16.81
N ASN A 76 8.83 5.27 16.98
CA ASN A 76 8.33 6.10 15.88
C ASN A 76 9.46 6.85 15.19
N ILE A 77 10.43 7.39 15.94
CA ILE A 77 11.63 8.03 15.37
C ILE A 77 12.43 7.05 14.53
N ALA A 78 12.63 5.82 15.02
CA ALA A 78 13.37 4.78 14.33
C ALA A 78 12.71 4.29 13.02
N ILE A 79 11.41 4.54 12.84
CA ILE A 79 10.68 4.29 11.58
C ILE A 79 10.69 5.53 10.69
N ILE A 80 10.34 6.70 11.23
CA ILE A 80 10.10 7.91 10.45
C ILE A 80 11.41 8.48 9.91
N PHE A 81 12.46 8.52 10.73
CA PHE A 81 13.71 9.16 10.34
C PHE A 81 14.39 8.48 9.12
N PRO A 82 14.52 7.14 9.06
CA PRO A 82 15.03 6.46 7.87
C PRO A 82 14.12 6.59 6.66
N CYS A 83 12.80 6.64 6.85
CA CYS A 83 11.85 6.89 5.76
C CYS A 83 12.09 8.26 5.11
N LEU A 84 12.22 9.31 5.93
CA LEU A 84 12.47 10.67 5.43
C LEU A 84 13.79 10.81 4.68
N ILE A 85 14.83 10.07 5.11
CA ILE A 85 16.13 10.06 4.44
C ILE A 85 16.04 9.30 3.11
N SER A 86 15.43 8.12 3.11
CA SER A 86 15.35 7.25 1.91
C SER A 86 14.46 7.83 0.81
N MET A 87 13.60 8.80 1.12
CA MET A 87 12.71 9.47 0.17
C MET A 87 13.28 10.79 -0.40
N LYS A 88 14.49 11.19 0.00
CA LYS A 88 15.13 12.45 -0.41
C LYS A 88 16.08 12.32 -1.61
N GLU A 89 16.26 11.11 -2.15
CA GLU A 89 17.10 10.81 -3.31
C GLU A 89 16.28 10.36 -4.53
#